data_AF-A0A1I6Y4P6-F1
#
_entry.id   AF-A0A1I6Y4P6-F1
#
_cell.length_a   1.000
_cell.length_b   1.000
_cell.length_c   1.000
_cell.angle_alpha   90.00
_cell.angle_beta   90.00
_cell.angle_gamma   90.00
#
_symmetry.space_group_name_H-M   'P 1'
#
loop_
_entity.id
_entity.type
_entity.pdbx_description
1 polymer ?
#
loop_
_entity_poly.entity_id
_entity_poly.type
_entity_poly.pdbx_seq_one_letter_code
_entity_poly.pdbx_strand_id
1 'polypeptide(L)' 'MTTDQLAAISKNRPRLSTEELAVLLALRPQSIRKRYCQTGAYFCLRPVKLPNGRLMWPADSLEQLVEEAG' A
#
# COMPACT_ATOMS: atom_id res chain seq x y z
N MET A 1 -18.24 -11.00 -1.98
CA MET A 1 -17.31 -11.32 -0.88
C MET A 1 -16.74 -10.03 -0.34
N THR A 2 -16.96 -9.80 0.95
CA THR A 2 -17.09 -8.49 1.60
C THR A 2 -15.74 -7.79 1.81
N THR A 3 -15.51 -6.68 1.12
CA THR A 3 -14.32 -5.82 1.24
C THR A 3 -14.08 -5.35 2.68
N ASP A 4 -15.16 -5.24 3.47
CA ASP A 4 -15.18 -4.76 4.85
C ASP A 4 -14.52 -5.74 5.85
N GLN A 5 -14.58 -7.06 5.59
CA GLN A 5 -14.04 -8.08 6.50
C GLN A 5 -12.50 -8.19 6.45
N LEU A 6 -11.87 -7.78 5.34
CA LEU A 6 -10.41 -7.78 5.24
C LEU A 6 -9.77 -6.66 6.07
N ALA A 7 -10.44 -5.50 6.16
CA ALA A 7 -9.98 -4.34 6.92
C ALA A 7 -9.92 -4.60 8.44
N ALA A 8 -10.81 -5.45 8.96
CA ALA A 8 -10.83 -5.80 10.39
C ALA A 8 -9.64 -6.69 10.80
N ILE A 9 -9.13 -7.54 9.89
CA ILE A 9 -8.03 -8.47 10.21
C ILE A 9 -6.65 -7.79 10.07
N SER A 10 -6.54 -6.67 9.35
CA SER A 10 -5.27 -5.99 9.09
C SER A 10 -4.86 -4.91 10.09
N LYS A 11 -5.71 -4.61 11.08
CA LYS A 11 -5.45 -3.56 12.09
C LYS A 11 -4.13 -3.68 12.86
N ASN A 12 -3.46 -4.84 12.83
CA ASN A 12 -2.17 -5.07 13.50
C ASN A 12 -1.09 -5.70 12.59
N ARG A 13 -1.22 -5.58 11.26
CA ARG A 13 -0.22 -6.10 10.34
C ARG A 13 0.83 -5.03 10.03
N PRO A 14 2.13 -5.32 10.16
CA PRO A 14 3.19 -4.36 9.81
C PRO A 14 3.27 -4.10 8.29
N ARG A 15 2.46 -4.79 7.48
CA ARG A 15 2.46 -4.70 6.03
C ARG A 15 1.04 -4.74 5.47
N LEU A 16 0.77 -3.84 4.53
CA LEU A 16 -0.49 -3.63 3.84
C LEU A 16 -0.43 -4.17 2.41
N SER A 17 -1.54 -4.68 1.92
CA SER A 17 -1.69 -4.96 0.48
C SER A 17 -1.89 -3.66 -0.31
N THR A 18 -1.69 -3.72 -1.64
CA THR A 18 -1.97 -2.57 -2.51
C THR A 18 -3.42 -2.10 -2.41
N GLU A 19 -4.37 -2.98 -2.11
CA GLU A 19 -5.78 -2.59 -1.94
C GLU A 19 -5.99 -1.82 -0.64
N GLU A 20 -5.40 -2.28 0.46
CA GLU A 20 -5.49 -1.57 1.75
C GLU A 20 -4.77 -0.22 1.69
N LEU A 21 -3.60 -0.16 1.06
CA LEU A 21 -2.91 1.10 0.82
C LEU A 21 -3.77 2.06 -0.02
N ALA A 22 -4.46 1.53 -1.03
CA ALA A 22 -5.36 2.34 -1.85
C ALA A 22 -6.54 2.89 -1.04
N VAL A 23 -7.14 2.08 -0.16
CA VAL A 23 -8.21 2.53 0.73
C VAL A 23 -7.71 3.60 1.70
N LEU A 24 -6.53 3.42 2.31
CA LEU A 24 -5.93 4.38 3.23
C LEU A 24 -5.63 5.73 2.56
N LEU A 25 -5.12 5.70 1.33
CA LEU A 25 -4.84 6.91 0.56
C LEU A 25 -6.07 7.46 -0.19
N ALA A 26 -7.24 6.82 -0.05
CA ALA A 26 -8.43 7.10 -0.85
C ALA A 26 -8.15 7.14 -2.38
N LEU A 27 -7.24 6.28 -2.84
CA LEU A 27 -6.82 6.15 -4.23
C LEU A 27 -7.34 4.86 -4.85
N ARG A 28 -7.18 4.73 -6.17
CA ARG A 28 -7.43 3.46 -6.86
C ARG A 28 -6.19 2.56 -6.79
N PRO A 29 -6.32 1.25 -6.50
CA PRO A 29 -5.20 0.31 -6.50
C PRO A 29 -4.44 0.30 -7.83
N GLN A 30 -5.14 0.50 -8.94
CA GLN A 30 -4.55 0.58 -10.27
C GLN A 30 -3.61 1.78 -10.43
N SER A 31 -3.93 2.92 -9.83
CA SER A 31 -3.07 4.11 -9.86
C SER A 31 -1.75 3.87 -9.14
N ILE A 32 -1.80 3.19 -7.99
CA ILE A 32 -0.60 2.82 -7.22
C ILE A 32 0.27 1.86 -8.02
N ARG A 33 -0.32 0.81 -8.61
CA ARG A 33 0.42 -0.14 -9.47
C ARG A 33 1.03 0.55 -10.68
N LYS A 34 0.28 1.43 -11.35
CA LYS A 34 0.77 2.17 -12.52
C LYS A 34 1.98 3.03 -12.16
N ARG A 35 1.88 3.83 -11.09
CA ARG A 35 2.98 4.68 -10.64
C ARG A 35 4.20 3.83 -10.23
N TYR A 36 3.99 2.76 -9.48
CA TYR A 36 5.06 1.84 -9.11
C TYR A 36 5.77 1.22 -10.33
N CYS A 37 5.03 0.79 -11.35
CA CYS A 37 5.63 0.26 -12.58
C CYS A 37 6.41 1.32 -13.38
N GLN A 38 6.00 2.59 -13.31
CA GLN A 38 6.64 3.69 -14.04
C GLN A 38 7.89 4.22 -13.33
N THR A 39 7.86 4.32 -12.00
CA THR A 39 8.91 4.95 -11.19
C THR A 39 9.77 3.93 -10.44
N GLY A 40 9.33 2.68 -10.32
CA GLY A 40 10.01 1.63 -9.54
C GLY A 40 9.83 1.76 -8.01
N ALA A 41 9.31 2.90 -7.55
CA ALA A 41 8.91 3.18 -6.18
C ALA A 41 7.65 4.04 -6.19
N TYR A 42 6.90 4.05 -5.08
CA TYR A 42 5.79 4.97 -4.90
C TYR A 42 6.25 6.09 -3.97
N PHE A 43 6.77 7.18 -4.56
CA PHE A 43 7.50 8.21 -3.82
C PHE A 43 8.68 7.60 -3.03
N CYS A 44 8.60 7.55 -1.70
CA CYS A 44 9.62 6.95 -0.83
C CYS A 44 9.25 5.53 -0.34
N LEU A 45 8.05 5.05 -0.69
CA LEU A 45 7.58 3.73 -0.28
C LEU A 45 8.20 2.62 -1.12
N ARG A 46 8.84 1.67 -0.43
CA ARG A 46 9.40 0.45 -1.03
C ARG A 46 8.51 -0.75 -0.71
N PRO A 47 7.79 -1.30 -1.69
CA PRO A 47 7.03 -2.52 -1.46
C PRO A 47 7.95 -3.73 -1.37
N VAL A 48 7.60 -4.67 -0.50
CA VAL A 48 8.20 -6.00 -0.44
C VAL A 48 7.48 -6.89 -1.44
N LYS A 49 8.23 -7.44 -2.40
CA LYS A 49 7.71 -8.41 -3.36
C LYS A 49 7.70 -9.79 -2.70
N LEU A 50 6.51 -10.36 -2.53
CA LEU A 50 6.33 -11.72 -2.03
C LEU A 50 6.55 -12.75 -3.16
N PRO A 51 6.91 -14.00 -2.81
CA PRO A 51 7.07 -15.09 -3.80
C PRO A 51 5.77 -15.44 -4.53
N ASN A 52 4.61 -15.08 -3.97
CA ASN A 52 3.30 -15.22 -4.62
C ASN A 52 2.99 -14.10 -5.65
N GLY A 53 3.94 -13.20 -5.92
CA GLY A 53 3.77 -12.09 -6.85
C GLY A 53 2.99 -10.88 -6.32
N ARG A 54 2.55 -10.89 -5.06
CA ARG A 54 1.90 -9.74 -4.42
C ARG A 54 2.94 -8.73 -3.91
N LEU A 55 2.54 -7.46 -3.93
CA LEU A 55 3.30 -6.35 -3.34
C LEU A 55 2.73 -6.04 -1.95
N MET A 56 3.61 -6.03 -0.95
CA MET A 56 3.31 -5.67 0.42
C MET A 56 3.95 -4.33 0.75
N TRP A 57 3.14 -3.34 1.08
CA TRP A 57 3.54 -1.99 1.46
C TRP A 57 3.73 -1.90 2.97
N PRO A 58 4.60 -1.04 3.49
CA PRO A 58 4.71 -0.81 4.93
C PRO A 58 3.39 -0.23 5.49
N ALA A 59 3.04 -0.56 6.73
CA ALA A 59 1.85 0.02 7.38
C ALA A 59 1.96 1.55 7.54
N ASP A 60 3.18 2.03 7.80
CA ASP A 60 3.51 3.44 8.00
C ASP A 60 3.61 4.21 6.67
N SER A 61 3.05 3.66 5.59
CA SER A 61 3.10 4.28 4.26
C SER A 61 2.51 5.68 4.23
N LEU A 62 1.44 5.92 5.01
CA LEU A 62 0.81 7.23 5.13
C LEU A 62 1.75 8.21 5.83
N GLU A 63 2.34 7.78 6.95
CA GLU A 63 3.24 8.60 7.76
C GLU A 63 4.49 8.98 6.96
N GLN A 64 5.12 8.01 6.26
CA GLN A 64 6.26 8.28 5.38
C GLN A 64 5.92 9.24 4.24
N LEU A 65 4.68 9.23 3.72
CA LEU A 65 4.26 10.16 2.68
C LEU A 65 4.00 11.57 3.23
N VAL A 66 3.53 11.68 4.47
CA VAL A 66 3.27 12.97 5.14
C VAL A 66 4.56 13.60 5.64
N GLU A 67 5.48 12.81 6.19
CA GLU A 67 6.79 13.28 6.69
C GLU A 67 7.66 13.84 5.57
N GLU A 68 7.64 13.24 4.38
CA GLU A 68 8.36 13.74 3.20
C GLU A 68 7.71 14.99 2.57
N ALA A 69 6.46 15.30 2.93
CA ALA A 69 5.74 16.47 2.40
C ALA A 69 5.87 17.72 3.28
N GLY A 70 6.53 17.62 4.45
CA GLY A 70 6.81 18.72 5.38
C GLY A 70 8.21 19.29 5.21
#